data_AF-A0A821IL54-F1
#
_entry.id   AF-A0A821IL54-F1
#
_cell.length_a   1.000
_cell.length_b   1.000
_cell.length_c   1.000
_cell.angle_alpha   90.00
_cell.angle_beta   90.00
_cell.angle_gamma   90.00
#
_symmetry.space_group_name_H-M   'P 1'
#
loop_
_entity.id
_entity.type
_entity.pdbx_description
1 polymer ?
#
loop_
_entity_poly.entity_id
_entity_poly.type
_entity_poly.pdbx_seq_one_letter_code
_entity_poly.pdbx_strand_id
1 'polypeptide(L)'
;VNVTVYRGVKDIIESEHEKYKVGKRLVWWGFSSCSAIRDVFETDHFLEQSGIRTLFIIDSIRGKDIRNHSYFRKENEIILLPATQVEVIRYEQQENNLHVIHLEEIESPYVLLEPVSSEKEIPDVKKPSTWTSKVRTAIIFPTIIARYRTAQLNECIQRCKPQAAAYLNGRRLSKSDLETVVQQVMIDKQCQALFLRE
;
A
#
# COMPACT_ATOMS: atom_id res chain seq x y z
N VAL A 1 1.80 16.55 8.82
CA VAL A 1 2.13 17.83 8.18
C VAL A 1 0.83 18.56 7.93
N ASN A 2 0.78 19.86 8.20
CA ASN A 2 -0.35 20.68 7.78
C ASN A 2 -0.12 21.07 6.32
N VAL A 3 -1.01 20.66 5.42
CA VAL A 3 -0.84 20.81 3.97
C VAL A 3 -2.17 20.63 3.26
N THR A 4 -2.43 21.46 2.24
CA THR A 4 -3.52 21.24 1.29
C THR A 4 -3.17 20.09 0.37
N VAL A 5 -4.02 19.06 0.32
CA VAL A 5 -3.84 17.87 -0.50
C VAL A 5 -5.03 17.67 -1.42
N TYR A 6 -4.80 16.88 -2.47
CA TYR A 6 -5.73 16.68 -3.56
C TYR A 6 -6.01 15.19 -3.73
N ARG A 7 -7.26 14.82 -3.96
CA ARG A 7 -7.68 13.43 -4.20
C ARG A 7 -8.77 13.35 -5.26
N GLY A 8 -8.47 12.64 -6.34
CA GLY A 8 -9.40 12.34 -7.43
C GLY A 8 -10.11 11.00 -7.19
N VAL A 9 -11.42 10.97 -7.39
CA VAL A 9 -12.25 9.76 -7.31
C VAL A 9 -13.22 9.75 -8.48
N LYS A 10 -13.45 8.57 -9.06
CA LYS A 10 -14.48 8.39 -10.08
C LYS A 10 -15.84 8.24 -9.42
N ASP A 11 -16.81 9.01 -9.90
CA ASP A 11 -18.25 8.78 -9.70
C ASP A 11 -18.72 8.50 -8.24
N ILE A 12 -18.30 9.33 -7.29
CA ILE A 12 -18.78 9.21 -5.90
C ILE A 12 -20.04 10.06 -5.64
N ILE A 13 -20.27 11.09 -6.44
CA ILE A 13 -21.34 12.06 -6.18
C ILE A 13 -22.72 11.52 -6.54
N GLU A 14 -22.85 10.68 -7.57
CA GLU A 14 -24.15 10.06 -7.87
C GLU A 14 -24.67 9.21 -6.72
N SER A 15 -23.78 8.48 -6.04
CA SER A 15 -24.16 7.58 -4.94
C SER A 15 -24.17 8.25 -3.57
N GLU A 16 -23.38 9.30 -3.35
CA GLU A 16 -23.16 9.90 -2.03
C GLU A 16 -23.43 11.40 -1.93
N HIS A 17 -24.18 11.99 -2.88
CA HIS A 17 -24.47 13.44 -2.92
C HIS A 17 -24.88 14.03 -1.56
N GLU A 18 -25.76 13.34 -0.82
CA GLU A 18 -26.25 13.79 0.50
C GLU A 18 -25.14 13.90 1.56
N LYS A 19 -24.08 13.08 1.47
CA LYS A 19 -22.95 13.11 2.41
C LYS A 19 -22.04 14.32 2.16
N TYR A 20 -21.97 14.81 0.93
CA TYR A 20 -21.04 15.84 0.49
C TYR A 20 -21.68 17.23 0.30
N LYS A 21 -22.80 17.49 0.97
CA LYS A 21 -23.38 18.83 1.03
C LYS A 21 -22.56 19.74 1.95
N VAL A 22 -22.49 21.02 1.61
CA VAL A 22 -21.81 22.04 2.43
C VAL A 22 -22.33 22.03 3.86
N GLY A 23 -21.42 22.13 4.83
CA GLY A 23 -21.69 22.05 6.27
C GLY A 23 -21.85 20.62 6.81
N LYS A 24 -21.78 19.58 5.96
CA LYS A 24 -21.78 18.19 6.42
C LYS A 24 -20.40 17.80 6.95
N ARG A 25 -20.43 17.01 8.02
CA ARG A 25 -19.25 16.37 8.59
C ARG A 25 -19.29 14.88 8.31
N LEU A 26 -18.15 14.32 7.94
CA LEU A 26 -18.01 12.91 7.66
C LEU A 26 -16.67 12.37 8.17
N VAL A 27 -16.62 11.04 8.30
CA VAL A 27 -15.42 10.32 8.74
C VAL A 27 -14.93 9.45 7.60
N TRP A 28 -13.68 9.64 7.20
CA TRP A 28 -12.98 8.77 6.28
C TRP A 28 -12.32 7.63 7.06
N TRP A 29 -12.99 6.49 7.09
CA TRP A 29 -12.59 5.33 7.89
C TRP A 29 -11.32 4.63 7.40
N GLY A 30 -11.01 4.72 6.12
CA GLY A 30 -9.81 4.12 5.52
C GLY A 30 -8.65 5.11 5.43
N PHE A 31 -7.46 4.58 5.14
CA PHE A 31 -6.36 5.41 4.66
C PHE A 31 -6.77 6.08 3.34
N SER A 32 -6.51 7.38 3.22
CA SER A 32 -6.79 8.11 2.00
C SER A 32 -5.48 8.59 1.40
N SER A 33 -5.14 8.06 0.23
CA SER A 33 -3.99 8.53 -0.54
C SER A 33 -4.34 9.83 -1.26
N CYS A 34 -3.47 10.81 -1.15
CA CYS A 34 -3.62 12.15 -1.69
C CYS A 34 -2.28 12.62 -2.27
N SER A 35 -2.33 13.60 -3.16
CA SER A 35 -1.16 14.28 -3.68
C SER A 35 -1.04 15.68 -3.10
N ALA A 36 0.18 16.14 -2.82
CA ALA A 36 0.44 17.55 -2.53
C ALA A 36 0.56 18.43 -3.81
N ILE A 37 0.47 17.83 -5.00
CA ILE A 37 0.50 18.53 -6.29
C ILE A 37 -0.89 18.45 -6.92
N ARG A 38 -1.45 19.61 -7.30
CA ARG A 38 -2.74 19.70 -8.00
C ARG A 38 -2.70 19.04 -9.38
N ASP A 39 -1.62 19.28 -10.13
CA ASP A 39 -1.51 18.92 -11.56
C ASP A 39 -1.37 17.41 -11.81
N VAL A 40 -1.10 16.61 -10.77
CA VAL A 40 -1.05 15.13 -10.89
C VAL A 40 -2.39 14.59 -11.40
N PHE A 41 -3.49 15.28 -11.11
CA PHE A 41 -4.83 14.91 -11.55
C PHE A 41 -5.12 15.23 -13.02
N GLU A 42 -4.33 16.08 -13.67
CA GLU A 42 -4.44 16.36 -15.10
C GLU A 42 -3.70 15.32 -15.95
N THR A 43 -2.91 14.45 -15.33
CA THR A 43 -2.29 13.31 -16.00
C THR A 43 -3.25 12.12 -16.02
N ASP A 44 -3.35 11.43 -17.16
CA ASP A 44 -4.32 10.35 -17.45
C ASP A 44 -4.36 9.18 -16.44
N HIS A 45 -3.46 9.16 -15.46
CA HIS A 45 -3.34 8.11 -14.46
C HIS A 45 -4.29 8.24 -13.25
N PHE A 46 -4.80 9.44 -12.95
CA PHE A 46 -5.54 9.70 -11.69
C PHE A 46 -7.00 10.11 -11.88
N LEU A 47 -7.28 10.93 -12.89
CA LEU A 47 -8.64 11.25 -13.31
C LEU A 47 -8.71 11.01 -14.82
N GLU A 48 -9.62 10.13 -15.24
CA GLU A 48 -9.95 10.03 -16.66
C GLU A 48 -10.54 11.35 -17.15
N GLN A 49 -10.16 11.75 -18.36
CA GLN A 49 -10.59 13.03 -18.94
C GLN A 49 -12.09 13.08 -19.30
N SER A 50 -12.80 11.95 -19.21
CA SER A 50 -14.24 11.84 -19.49
C SER A 50 -15.00 11.17 -18.34
N GLY A 51 -16.32 11.40 -18.29
CA GLY A 51 -17.21 10.85 -17.26
C GLY A 51 -17.34 11.72 -16.00
N ILE A 52 -18.15 11.25 -15.06
CA ILE A 52 -18.39 11.92 -13.78
C ILE A 52 -17.20 11.69 -12.87
N ARG A 53 -16.58 12.78 -12.42
CA ARG A 53 -15.38 12.74 -11.60
C ARG A 53 -15.47 13.72 -10.46
N THR A 54 -14.81 13.39 -9.38
CA THR A 54 -14.81 14.20 -8.16
C THR A 54 -13.38 14.49 -7.75
N LEU A 55 -13.06 15.77 -7.58
CA LEU A 55 -11.82 16.25 -7.01
C LEU A 55 -12.10 16.76 -5.60
N PHE A 56 -11.46 16.13 -4.62
CA PHE A 56 -11.39 16.62 -3.26
C PHE A 56 -10.15 17.50 -3.10
N ILE A 57 -10.35 18.69 -2.56
CA ILE A 57 -9.30 19.60 -2.10
C ILE A 57 -9.42 19.61 -0.58
N ILE A 58 -8.43 19.07 0.13
CA ILE A 58 -8.50 18.85 1.57
C ILE A 58 -7.41 19.66 2.26
N ASP A 59 -7.80 20.58 3.13
CA ASP A 59 -6.88 21.23 4.06
C ASP A 59 -6.63 20.28 5.24
N SER A 60 -5.53 19.52 5.16
CA SER A 60 -5.18 18.51 6.16
C SER A 60 -4.31 19.07 7.26
N ILE A 61 -4.62 18.70 8.51
CA ILE A 61 -3.83 19.01 9.70
C ILE A 61 -2.79 17.91 9.96
N ARG A 62 -3.14 16.63 9.74
CA ARG A 62 -2.35 15.47 10.20
C ARG A 62 -1.88 14.53 9.09
N GLY A 63 -1.83 14.98 7.83
CA GLY A 63 -1.31 14.21 6.71
C GLY A 63 0.10 13.66 6.93
N LYS A 64 0.38 12.46 6.42
CA LYS A 64 1.69 11.79 6.51
C LYS A 64 2.37 11.81 5.16
N ASP A 65 3.52 12.48 5.12
CA ASP A 65 4.37 12.52 3.95
C ASP A 65 5.09 11.18 3.77
N ILE A 66 4.76 10.48 2.69
CA ILE A 66 5.37 9.19 2.36
C ILE A 66 6.12 9.24 1.03
N ARG A 67 6.47 10.44 0.54
CA ARG A 67 7.10 10.63 -0.77
C ARG A 67 8.35 9.79 -1.00
N ASN A 68 9.15 9.63 0.04
CA ASN A 68 10.40 8.84 0.01
C ASN A 68 10.15 7.31 0.04
N HIS A 69 8.93 6.90 0.37
CA HIS A 69 8.51 5.50 0.54
C HIS A 69 7.53 5.07 -0.55
N SER A 70 6.94 6.03 -1.27
CA SER A 70 6.02 5.78 -2.36
C SER A 70 6.75 5.18 -3.56
N TYR A 71 6.08 4.24 -4.21
CA TYR A 71 6.51 3.71 -5.51
C TYR A 71 6.48 4.81 -6.59
N PHE A 72 5.51 5.72 -6.50
CA PHE A 72 5.30 6.81 -7.45
C PHE A 72 5.84 8.14 -6.91
N ARG A 73 7.18 8.27 -6.93
CA ARG A 73 7.89 9.42 -6.34
C ARG A 73 7.48 10.79 -6.84
N LYS A 74 6.88 10.89 -8.04
CA LYS A 74 6.47 12.16 -8.65
C LYS A 74 5.15 12.70 -8.12
N GLU A 75 4.37 11.89 -7.43
CA GLU A 75 3.02 12.26 -6.98
C GLU A 75 3.03 13.07 -5.70
N ASN A 76 4.19 13.26 -5.08
CA ASN A 76 4.29 13.90 -3.78
C ASN A 76 3.24 13.35 -2.78
N GLU A 77 3.17 12.04 -2.67
CA GLU A 77 2.11 11.33 -1.95
C GLU A 77 2.07 11.67 -0.45
N ILE A 78 0.87 12.06 -0.01
CA ILE A 78 0.50 12.29 1.38
C ILE A 78 -0.65 11.33 1.74
N ILE A 79 -0.52 10.61 2.85
CA ILE A 79 -1.57 9.74 3.36
C ILE A 79 -2.31 10.43 4.50
N LEU A 80 -3.64 10.50 4.39
CA LEU A 80 -4.51 10.79 5.52
C LEU A 80 -4.78 9.49 6.30
N LEU A 81 -4.80 9.61 7.63
CA LEU A 81 -4.97 8.45 8.51
C LEU A 81 -6.43 7.95 8.50
N PRO A 82 -6.66 6.70 8.91
CA PRO A 82 -8.00 6.20 9.19
C PRO A 82 -8.71 7.06 10.21
N ALA A 83 -10.04 7.12 10.11
CA ALA A 83 -10.90 7.93 10.97
C ALA A 83 -10.59 9.45 10.92
N THR A 84 -10.03 9.93 9.81
CA THR A 84 -9.90 11.39 9.57
C THR A 84 -11.31 11.99 9.48
N GLN A 85 -11.58 13.00 10.30
CA GLN A 85 -12.85 13.71 10.29
C GLN A 85 -12.70 14.95 9.41
N VAL A 86 -13.66 15.20 8.53
CA VAL A 86 -13.62 16.34 7.61
C VAL A 86 -14.98 17.03 7.55
N GLU A 87 -14.97 18.34 7.32
CA GLU A 87 -16.15 19.16 7.05
C GLU A 87 -16.15 19.64 5.59
N VAL A 88 -17.31 19.59 4.94
CA VAL A 88 -17.49 20.13 3.60
C VAL A 88 -17.67 21.64 3.68
N ILE A 89 -16.66 22.39 3.24
CA ILE A 89 -16.68 23.86 3.30
C ILE A 89 -17.18 24.48 2.00
N ARG A 90 -16.99 23.82 0.85
CA ARG A 90 -17.41 24.32 -0.47
C ARG A 90 -17.66 23.15 -1.42
N TYR A 91 -18.64 23.34 -2.29
CA TYR A 91 -18.98 22.42 -3.36
C TYR A 91 -19.15 23.21 -4.66
N GLU A 92 -18.53 22.74 -5.73
CA GLU A 92 -18.63 23.33 -7.06
C GLU A 92 -18.82 22.24 -8.10
N GLN A 93 -19.69 22.49 -9.06
CA GLN A 93 -19.78 21.69 -10.27
C GLN A 93 -19.19 22.51 -11.41
N GLN A 94 -18.13 21.99 -12.01
CA GLN A 94 -17.45 22.59 -13.16
C GLN A 94 -17.94 21.96 -14.46
N GLU A 95 -17.49 22.53 -15.58
CA GLU A 95 -17.71 21.96 -16.90
C GLU A 95 -17.10 20.55 -17.00
N ASN A 96 -17.59 19.74 -17.95
CA ASN A 96 -17.14 18.35 -18.17
C ASN A 96 -17.42 17.38 -17.01
N ASN A 97 -18.50 17.58 -16.24
CA ASN A 97 -18.93 16.70 -15.14
C ASN A 97 -17.87 16.53 -14.03
N LEU A 98 -17.08 17.57 -13.79
CA LEU A 98 -16.14 17.62 -12.68
C LEU A 98 -16.80 18.26 -11.45
N HIS A 99 -16.92 17.48 -10.38
CA HIS A 99 -17.35 17.95 -9.07
C HIS A 99 -16.13 18.26 -8.23
N VAL A 100 -16.02 19.49 -7.71
CA VAL A 100 -14.93 19.92 -6.84
C VAL A 100 -15.48 20.15 -5.44
N ILE A 101 -14.90 19.46 -4.46
CA ILE A 101 -15.32 19.50 -3.07
C ILE A 101 -14.14 19.95 -2.23
N HIS A 102 -14.31 21.05 -1.53
CA HIS A 102 -13.34 21.49 -0.55
C HIS A 102 -13.73 20.95 0.83
N LEU A 103 -12.74 20.36 1.47
CA LEU A 103 -12.83 19.73 2.77
C LEU A 103 -11.82 20.38 3.72
N GLU A 104 -12.21 20.56 4.96
CA GLU A 104 -11.29 20.94 6.03
C GLU A 104 -11.21 19.79 7.04
N GLU A 105 -9.99 19.33 7.37
CA GLU A 105 -9.79 18.33 8.40
C GLU A 105 -10.15 18.92 9.77
N ILE A 106 -11.01 18.22 10.50
CA ILE A 106 -11.41 18.59 11.85
C ILE A 106 -10.40 17.98 12.82
N GLU A 107 -9.89 18.80 13.73
CA GLU A 107 -9.01 18.30 14.78
C GLU A 107 -9.76 17.30 15.68
N SER A 108 -9.29 16.05 15.69
CA SER A 108 -9.79 15.03 16.60
C SER A 108 -9.26 15.29 18.03
N PRO A 109 -10.13 15.22 19.06
CA PRO A 109 -9.71 15.29 20.46
C PRO A 109 -8.92 14.04 20.89
N TYR A 110 -8.93 12.99 20.06
CA TYR A 110 -8.17 11.76 20.30
C TYR A 110 -6.88 11.75 19.49
N VAL A 111 -5.80 11.37 20.16
CA VAL A 111 -4.51 11.11 19.52
C VAL A 111 -4.60 9.75 18.81
N LEU A 112 -4.60 9.75 17.48
CA LEU A 112 -4.77 8.53 16.67
C LEU A 112 -3.51 7.66 16.60
N LEU A 113 -2.34 8.25 16.85
CA LEU A 113 -1.05 7.56 16.80
C LEU A 113 -0.28 7.84 18.07
N GLU A 114 0.09 6.78 18.76
CA GLU A 114 1.09 6.88 19.82
C GLU A 114 2.45 7.21 19.18
N PRO A 115 3.23 8.14 19.77
CA PRO A 115 4.60 8.33 19.36
C PRO A 115 5.36 7.02 19.54
N VAL A 116 6.10 6.60 18.52
CA VAL A 116 6.98 5.44 18.65
C VAL A 116 8.09 5.83 19.61
N SER A 117 8.08 5.24 20.81
CA SER A 117 9.22 5.32 21.73
C SER A 117 10.40 4.63 21.05
N SER A 118 11.41 5.40 20.66
CA SER A 118 12.70 4.88 20.19
C SER A 118 13.50 4.19 21.31
N GLU A 119 12.95 4.14 22.53
CA GLU A 119 13.54 3.47 23.68
C GLU A 119 13.30 1.96 23.59
N LYS A 120 14.31 1.32 23.00
CA LYS A 120 14.51 -0.09 22.67
C LYS A 120 14.36 -0.29 21.17
N GLU A 121 15.45 -0.02 20.47
CA GLU A 121 15.86 -0.94 19.41
C GLU A 121 15.48 -2.34 19.88
N ILE A 122 14.63 -3.04 19.12
CA ILE A 122 14.43 -4.47 19.31
C ILE A 122 15.84 -5.02 19.40
N PRO A 123 16.27 -5.60 20.54
CA PRO A 123 17.65 -5.99 20.72
C PRO A 123 18.02 -6.81 19.50
N ASP A 124 19.03 -6.35 18.77
CA ASP A 124 19.52 -6.98 17.55
C ASP A 124 19.48 -8.48 17.78
N VAL A 125 18.52 -9.17 17.13
CA VAL A 125 18.33 -10.59 17.33
C VAL A 125 19.62 -11.16 16.83
N LYS A 126 20.54 -11.47 17.76
CA LYS A 126 21.86 -12.01 17.44
C LYS A 126 21.59 -13.17 16.52
N LYS A 127 21.87 -12.99 15.22
CA LYS A 127 21.79 -14.07 14.24
C LYS A 127 22.56 -15.21 14.88
N PRO A 128 21.93 -16.37 15.15
CA PRO A 128 22.58 -17.40 15.95
C PRO A 128 23.89 -17.75 15.27
N SER A 129 25.01 -17.35 15.88
CA SER A 129 26.35 -17.39 15.30
C SER A 129 26.94 -18.80 15.26
N THR A 130 26.09 -19.81 15.39
CA THR A 130 26.42 -21.22 15.31
C THR A 130 25.21 -21.97 14.76
N TRP A 131 24.93 -21.80 13.47
CA TRP A 131 24.18 -22.80 12.73
C TRP A 131 25.08 -23.49 11.71
N THR A 132 26.15 -24.09 12.22
CA THR A 132 26.81 -25.21 11.54
C THR A 132 25.97 -26.46 11.77
N SER A 133 24.88 -26.60 11.03
CA SER A 133 24.16 -27.87 10.99
C SER A 133 24.73 -28.68 9.85
N LYS A 134 25.69 -29.56 10.17
CA LYS A 134 25.95 -30.78 9.41
C LYS A 134 24.60 -31.46 9.22
N VAL A 135 24.04 -31.37 8.01
CA VAL A 135 22.79 -32.06 7.67
C VAL A 135 23.10 -33.55 7.70
N ARG A 136 22.71 -34.21 8.80
CA ARG A 136 22.75 -35.66 8.90
C ARG A 136 21.61 -36.23 8.06
N THR A 137 22.01 -37.02 7.09
CA THR A 137 21.18 -37.97 6.34
C THR A 137 20.36 -38.83 7.30
N ALA A 138 19.04 -38.75 7.22
CA ALA A 138 18.14 -39.83 7.63
C ALA A 138 16.88 -39.79 6.78
N ILE A 139 16.86 -40.67 5.78
CA ILE A 139 15.71 -41.16 5.03
C ILE A 139 14.79 -41.84 6.10
N ILE A 140 13.46 -41.68 6.17
CA ILE A 140 12.43 -42.37 5.39
C ILE A 140 11.06 -41.89 5.92
N PHE A 141 10.17 -41.40 5.05
CA PHE A 141 8.78 -41.88 4.95
C PHE A 141 8.26 -41.54 3.54
N PRO A 142 7.93 -42.55 2.71
CA PRO A 142 7.32 -42.36 1.40
C PRO A 142 5.80 -42.18 1.54
N THR A 143 5.17 -41.74 0.44
CA THR A 143 3.73 -41.46 0.25
C THR A 143 3.23 -40.23 1.01
N ILE A 144 2.98 -39.07 0.37
CA ILE A 144 2.02 -38.87 -0.72
C ILE A 144 2.60 -37.90 -1.76
N ILE A 145 2.67 -38.35 -3.02
CA ILE A 145 3.05 -37.53 -4.17
C ILE A 145 1.83 -36.72 -4.61
N ALA A 146 1.92 -35.39 -4.49
CA ALA A 146 1.10 -34.45 -5.26
C ALA A 146 1.95 -33.23 -5.65
N ARG A 147 2.90 -33.48 -6.55
CA ARG A 147 3.47 -32.57 -7.57
C ARG A 147 3.61 -31.08 -7.20
N TYR A 148 4.64 -30.74 -6.42
CA TYR A 148 5.78 -29.88 -6.82
C TYR A 148 7.07 -30.60 -6.44
N ARG A 149 8.01 -30.81 -7.38
CA ARG A 149 9.34 -31.34 -7.04
C ARG A 149 10.14 -30.19 -6.43
N THR A 150 10.46 -30.26 -5.15
CA THR A 150 11.32 -29.32 -4.41
C THR A 150 12.59 -28.91 -5.20
N ALA A 151 13.10 -29.79 -6.07
CA ALA A 151 14.23 -29.51 -6.95
C ALA A 151 13.99 -28.38 -7.98
N GLN A 152 12.79 -28.24 -8.54
CA GLN A 152 12.49 -27.24 -9.57
C GLN A 152 12.26 -25.84 -8.98
N LEU A 153 11.67 -25.76 -7.77
CA LEU A 153 11.53 -24.50 -7.04
C LEU A 153 12.91 -23.92 -6.71
N ASN A 154 13.81 -24.76 -6.20
CA ASN A 154 15.18 -24.34 -5.89
C ASN A 154 15.92 -23.81 -7.13
N GLU A 155 15.71 -24.41 -8.30
CA GLU A 155 16.31 -23.92 -9.55
C GLU A 155 15.76 -22.53 -9.94
N CYS A 156 14.46 -22.31 -9.84
CA CYS A 156 13.85 -20.99 -10.07
C CYS A 156 14.33 -19.94 -9.06
N ILE A 157 14.42 -20.31 -7.79
CA ILE A 157 14.95 -19.44 -6.73
C ILE A 157 16.41 -19.09 -7.03
N GLN A 158 17.25 -20.04 -7.45
CA GLN A 158 18.65 -19.76 -7.82
C GLN A 158 18.76 -18.75 -8.96
N ARG A 159 17.85 -18.79 -9.93
CA ARG A 159 17.80 -17.82 -11.04
C ARG A 159 17.32 -16.42 -10.62
N CYS A 160 16.67 -16.27 -9.47
CA CYS A 160 16.25 -14.96 -8.95
C CYS A 160 17.47 -14.13 -8.55
N LYS A 161 17.56 -12.89 -9.06
CA LYS A 161 18.61 -11.95 -8.66
C LYS A 161 18.21 -11.23 -7.36
N PRO A 162 19.17 -10.92 -6.47
CA PRO A 162 18.90 -10.07 -5.31
C PRO A 162 18.31 -8.72 -5.73
N GLN A 163 17.35 -8.20 -4.96
CA GLN A 163 16.71 -6.90 -5.16
C GLN A 163 16.05 -6.72 -6.55
N ALA A 164 15.69 -7.82 -7.21
CA ALA A 164 15.00 -7.82 -8.49
C ALA A 164 13.61 -8.47 -8.37
N ALA A 165 12.83 -8.40 -9.45
CA ALA A 165 11.58 -9.14 -9.55
C ALA A 165 11.84 -10.66 -9.63
N ALA A 166 11.02 -11.44 -8.93
CA ALA A 166 11.03 -12.90 -8.97
C ALA A 166 9.79 -13.42 -9.71
N TYR A 167 10.02 -14.28 -10.70
CA TYR A 167 8.98 -14.86 -11.54
C TYR A 167 8.84 -16.34 -11.21
N LEU A 168 7.81 -16.69 -10.45
CA LEU A 168 7.45 -18.07 -10.09
C LEU A 168 6.12 -18.49 -10.75
N ASN A 169 5.82 -17.92 -11.91
CA ASN A 169 4.56 -18.14 -12.64
C ASN A 169 4.39 -19.59 -13.16
N GLY A 170 3.13 -19.99 -13.35
CA GLY A 170 2.72 -21.17 -14.12
C GLY A 170 2.44 -22.43 -13.31
N ARG A 171 2.26 -22.34 -11.98
CA ARG A 171 2.60 -23.46 -11.09
C ARG A 171 1.88 -23.49 -9.71
N ARG A 172 1.36 -24.67 -9.26
CA ARG A 172 0.68 -24.90 -7.95
C ARG A 172 1.63 -24.99 -6.75
N LEU A 173 2.05 -23.89 -6.16
CA LEU A 173 2.86 -23.90 -4.93
C LEU A 173 2.12 -24.57 -3.75
N SER A 174 2.79 -25.50 -3.07
CA SER A 174 2.30 -26.05 -1.80
C SER A 174 2.60 -25.11 -0.63
N LYS A 175 1.99 -25.36 0.54
CA LYS A 175 2.26 -24.57 1.76
C LYS A 175 3.75 -24.56 2.13
N SER A 176 4.44 -25.69 2.01
CA SER A 176 5.89 -25.79 2.25
C SER A 176 6.73 -25.03 1.22
N ASP A 177 6.26 -24.95 -0.03
CA ASP A 177 6.93 -24.16 -1.06
C ASP A 177 6.81 -22.67 -0.76
N LEU A 178 5.66 -22.22 -0.25
CA LEU A 178 5.45 -20.82 0.16
C LEU A 178 6.38 -20.42 1.30
N GLU A 179 6.58 -21.29 2.31
CA GLU A 179 7.55 -21.04 3.38
C GLU A 179 8.97 -20.84 2.82
N THR A 180 9.35 -21.67 1.84
CA THR A 180 10.64 -21.57 1.16
C THR A 180 10.77 -20.28 0.34
N VAL A 181 9.70 -19.87 -0.36
CA VAL A 181 9.67 -18.63 -1.13
C VAL A 181 9.79 -17.41 -0.22
N VAL A 182 9.08 -17.38 0.90
CA VAL A 182 9.17 -16.28 1.86
C VAL A 182 10.59 -16.16 2.38
N GLN A 183 11.20 -17.25 2.84
CA GLN A 183 12.56 -17.21 3.38
C GLN A 183 13.59 -16.85 2.32
N GLN A 184 13.64 -17.58 1.20
CA GLN A 184 14.76 -17.43 0.26
C GLN A 184 14.56 -16.32 -0.77
N VAL A 185 13.32 -16.00 -1.14
CA VAL A 185 13.04 -15.00 -2.19
C VAL A 185 12.72 -13.65 -1.56
N MET A 186 11.83 -13.61 -0.57
CA MET A 186 11.43 -12.34 0.04
C MET A 186 12.47 -11.84 1.05
N ILE A 187 12.95 -12.71 1.94
CA ILE A 187 13.88 -12.31 3.00
C ILE A 187 15.32 -12.30 2.49
N ASP A 188 15.87 -13.43 2.06
CA ASP A 188 17.29 -13.53 1.69
C ASP A 188 17.64 -12.71 0.44
N LYS A 189 16.79 -12.78 -0.59
CA LYS A 189 17.02 -12.07 -1.87
C LYS A 189 16.40 -10.67 -1.91
N GLN A 190 15.65 -10.26 -0.90
CA GLN A 190 14.97 -8.95 -0.84
C GLN A 190 14.22 -8.61 -2.14
N CYS A 191 13.45 -9.58 -2.65
CA CYS A 191 12.71 -9.44 -3.90
C CYS A 191 11.77 -8.21 -3.85
N GLN A 192 11.81 -7.38 -4.89
CA GLN A 192 10.99 -6.17 -4.98
C GLN A 192 9.55 -6.44 -5.47
N ALA A 193 9.36 -7.51 -6.23
CA ALA A 193 8.06 -7.89 -6.79
C ALA A 193 8.02 -9.40 -7.05
N LEU A 194 7.00 -10.07 -6.50
CA LEU A 194 6.81 -11.52 -6.65
C LEU A 194 5.63 -11.79 -7.58
N PHE A 195 5.89 -12.46 -8.70
CA PHE A 195 4.87 -12.88 -9.66
C PHE A 195 4.56 -14.36 -9.49
N LEU A 196 3.32 -14.66 -9.09
CA LEU A 196 2.81 -16.01 -8.78
C LEU A 196 1.67 -16.47 -9.69
N ARG A 197 1.42 -15.78 -10.83
CA ARG A 197 0.24 -16.08 -11.65
C ARG A 197 0.27 -17.52 -12.16
N GLU A 198 -0.87 -18.22 -12.06
CA GLU A 198 -1.10 -19.52 -12.71
C GLU A 198 -1.02 -19.40 -14.24
#